data_AF-A0A7S0MIS6-F1
#
_entry.id   AF-A0A7S0MIS6-F1
#
_cell.length_a   1.000
_cell.length_b   1.000
_cell.length_c   1.000
_cell.angle_alpha   90.00
_cell.angle_beta   90.00
_cell.angle_gamma   90.00
#
_symmetry.space_group_name_H-M   'P 1'
#
loop_
_entity.id
_entity.type
_entity.pdbx_description
1 polymer ?
#
loop_
_entity_poly.entity_id
_entity_poly.type
_entity_poly.pdbx_seq_one_letter_code
_entity_poly.pdbx_strand_id
1 'polypeptide(L)'
;IIGVEPAAASVNFEAKGLGRLMPRTELSILIANFPQNVSSDDIIFTSQGKIGEILSMETFVISCDDTEIVGCSRTRIVLLAPSLDAPGNFKVQLVFRVSILSSENSNRLSETKEFQNDLYFYLSYFYPCSFESFCASNFMISNIRKILQSPPTSSSCEIDFCIEASNIADPELFSLSPSHGPATGGTSVLLALRNFPVVPNQNVRIIMGSGAQQVEISATYVLNQDESIFTKSTAELSFTTPRVPGGEIDV
;
A
#
# COMPACT_ATOMS: atom_id res chain seq x y z
N ILE A 1 4.59 -13.18 -5.86
CA ILE A 1 5.82 -13.86 -6.32
C ILE A 1 5.45 -14.67 -7.55
N ILE A 2 5.94 -14.32 -8.74
CA ILE A 2 5.70 -15.08 -9.97
C ILE A 2 7.07 -15.20 -10.65
N GLY A 3 7.51 -16.43 -10.94
CA GLY A 3 8.74 -16.72 -11.68
C GLY A 3 8.43 -17.11 -13.12
N VAL A 4 9.34 -16.81 -14.05
CA VAL A 4 9.23 -17.18 -15.47
C VAL A 4 10.55 -17.79 -15.95
N GLU A 5 10.46 -18.89 -16.67
CA GLU A 5 11.58 -19.67 -17.23
C GLU A 5 11.88 -19.27 -18.68
N PRO A 6 13.16 -19.16 -19.11
CA PRO A 6 13.49 -18.50 -20.36
C PRO A 6 13.59 -19.50 -21.52
N ALA A 7 12.56 -19.55 -22.36
CA ALA A 7 12.72 -19.84 -23.77
C ALA A 7 11.58 -19.16 -24.52
N ALA A 8 11.94 -18.28 -25.47
CA ALA A 8 11.04 -17.51 -26.31
C ALA A 8 10.39 -16.26 -25.69
N ALA A 9 10.79 -15.14 -26.29
CA ALA A 9 10.17 -13.83 -26.22
C ALA A 9 8.64 -13.84 -26.15
N SER A 10 8.12 -13.30 -25.05
CA SER A 10 6.97 -12.37 -24.93
C SER A 10 6.65 -12.28 -23.43
N VAL A 11 7.40 -11.43 -22.74
CA VAL A 11 7.21 -11.27 -21.30
C VAL A 11 6.06 -10.28 -21.08
N ASN A 12 4.88 -10.81 -20.82
CA ASN A 12 3.78 -10.03 -20.28
C ASN A 12 4.06 -9.83 -18.79
N PHE A 13 4.28 -8.59 -18.39
CA PHE A 13 4.53 -8.21 -17.00
C PHE A 13 3.21 -7.75 -16.38
N GLU A 14 2.82 -8.36 -15.27
CA GLU A 14 1.80 -7.80 -14.37
C GLU A 14 2.53 -7.22 -13.16
N ALA A 15 2.65 -5.90 -13.12
CA ALA A 15 3.18 -5.19 -11.96
C ALA A 15 2.14 -5.23 -10.83
N LYS A 16 2.32 -6.12 -9.85
CA LYS A 16 1.53 -6.09 -8.61
C LYS A 16 2.16 -5.12 -7.63
N GLY A 17 1.85 -3.84 -7.78
CA GLY A 17 1.96 -2.89 -6.68
C GLY A 17 0.92 -3.28 -5.62
N LEU A 18 1.36 -3.53 -4.38
CA LEU A 18 0.47 -3.62 -3.22
C LEU A 18 -0.09 -2.21 -2.94
N GLY A 19 -1.01 -1.76 -3.78
CA GLY A 19 -1.62 -0.45 -3.70
C GLY A 19 -0.76 0.66 -4.26
N ARG A 20 -1.44 1.62 -4.89
CA ARG A 20 -0.90 2.88 -5.38
C ARG A 20 0.39 2.70 -6.19
N LEU A 21 0.29 2.67 -7.52
CA LEU A 21 1.44 3.05 -8.34
C LEU A 21 1.64 4.57 -8.26
N MET A 22 2.01 5.07 -7.07
CA MET A 22 2.44 6.44 -6.84
C MET A 22 3.87 6.62 -7.36
N PRO A 23 4.33 7.87 -7.60
CA PRO A 23 5.75 8.15 -7.68
C PRO A 23 6.50 7.40 -6.58
N ARG A 24 7.61 6.74 -6.93
CA ARG A 24 8.39 5.89 -6.00
C ARG A 24 7.65 4.63 -5.56
N THR A 25 7.03 3.91 -6.50
CA THR A 25 6.54 2.55 -6.21
C THR A 25 7.70 1.56 -6.22
N GLU A 26 7.78 0.72 -5.19
CA GLU A 26 8.65 -0.44 -5.19
C GLU A 26 8.14 -1.52 -6.17
N LEU A 27 9.03 -1.99 -7.03
CA LEU A 27 8.80 -3.03 -8.01
C LEU A 27 9.79 -4.16 -7.74
N SER A 28 9.31 -5.39 -7.66
CA SER A 28 10.16 -6.57 -7.54
C SER A 28 10.16 -7.34 -8.85
N ILE A 29 11.33 -7.48 -9.46
CA ILE A 29 11.54 -8.16 -10.75
C ILE A 29 12.40 -9.39 -10.50
N LEU A 30 11.99 -10.54 -11.02
CA LEU A 30 12.77 -11.76 -10.97
C LEU A 30 13.30 -12.07 -12.38
N ILE A 31 14.62 -12.07 -12.54
CA ILE A 31 15.29 -12.26 -13.82
C ILE A 31 15.97 -13.63 -13.85
N ALA A 32 15.74 -14.37 -14.94
CA ALA A 32 16.45 -15.60 -15.26
C ALA A 32 17.86 -15.32 -15.75
N ASN A 33 18.82 -16.16 -15.40
CA ASN A 33 20.15 -16.19 -16.04
C ASN A 33 20.87 -14.84 -15.95
N PHE A 34 20.63 -14.11 -14.86
CA PHE A 34 21.24 -12.81 -14.64
C PHE A 34 22.77 -12.97 -14.53
N PRO A 35 23.57 -12.07 -15.12
CA PRO A 35 25.03 -12.19 -15.07
C PRO A 35 25.56 -12.16 -13.63
N GLN A 36 26.49 -13.06 -13.30
CA GLN A 36 26.95 -13.25 -11.91
C GLN A 36 27.91 -12.16 -11.40
N ASN A 37 28.47 -11.34 -12.29
CA ASN A 37 29.46 -10.30 -11.97
C ASN A 37 28.89 -8.88 -12.10
N VAL A 38 27.58 -8.73 -11.92
CA VAL A 38 26.88 -7.43 -11.99
C VAL A 38 26.38 -7.10 -10.59
N SER A 39 26.76 -5.94 -10.08
CA SER A 39 26.26 -5.40 -8.81
C SER A 39 25.07 -4.45 -9.05
N SER A 40 24.40 -4.00 -8.00
CA SER A 40 23.32 -3.00 -8.11
C SER A 40 23.78 -1.70 -8.78
N ASP A 41 25.04 -1.32 -8.60
CA ASP A 41 25.62 -0.07 -9.12
C ASP A 41 25.89 -0.15 -10.63
N ASP A 42 25.97 -1.37 -11.18
CA ASP A 42 26.17 -1.63 -12.60
C ASP A 42 24.85 -1.63 -13.39
N ILE A 43 23.72 -1.37 -12.72
CA ILE A 43 22.38 -1.42 -13.27
C ILE A 43 21.79 -0.01 -13.34
N ILE A 44 21.42 0.39 -14.55
CA ILE A 44 20.70 1.63 -14.79
C ILE A 44 19.26 1.29 -15.15
N PHE A 45 18.34 1.74 -14.31
CA PHE A 45 16.91 1.64 -14.54
C PHE A 45 16.37 2.96 -15.07
N THR A 46 15.77 2.94 -16.26
CA THR A 46 15.13 4.12 -16.86
C THR A 46 13.70 3.86 -17.29
N SER A 47 12.84 4.87 -17.13
CA SER A 47 11.47 4.88 -17.63
C SER A 47 11.11 6.30 -18.09
N GLN A 48 10.63 6.45 -19.33
CA GLN A 48 10.31 7.76 -19.93
C GLN A 48 11.45 8.79 -19.81
N GLY A 49 12.71 8.34 -19.95
CA GLY A 49 13.89 9.22 -19.82
C GLY A 49 14.23 9.64 -18.39
N LYS A 50 13.48 9.20 -17.37
CA LYS A 50 13.80 9.40 -15.96
C LYS A 50 14.51 8.17 -15.41
N ILE A 51 15.55 8.39 -14.61
CA ILE A 51 16.30 7.34 -13.93
C ILE A 51 15.55 6.97 -12.64
N GLY A 52 15.34 5.67 -12.41
CA GLY A 52 14.83 5.16 -11.13
C GLY A 52 15.96 4.67 -10.23
N GLU A 53 15.61 4.15 -9.06
CA GLU A 53 16.56 3.74 -8.02
C GLU A 53 16.55 2.21 -7.85
N ILE A 54 17.70 1.59 -7.69
CA ILE A 54 17.82 0.18 -7.32
C ILE A 54 17.88 0.11 -5.79
N LEU A 55 16.92 -0.58 -5.17
CA LEU A 55 16.82 -0.70 -3.72
C LEU A 55 17.57 -1.91 -3.20
N SER A 56 17.43 -3.05 -3.86
CA SER A 56 18.16 -4.26 -3.51
C SER A 56 18.29 -5.22 -4.69
N MET A 57 19.30 -6.07 -4.61
CA MET A 57 19.53 -7.14 -5.56
C MET A 57 19.94 -8.41 -4.80
N GLU A 58 19.25 -9.51 -5.06
CA GLU A 58 19.48 -10.80 -4.43
C GLU A 58 19.52 -11.89 -5.51
N THR A 59 20.60 -12.67 -5.55
CA THR A 59 20.73 -13.80 -6.48
C THR A 59 20.50 -15.11 -5.74
N PHE A 60 19.51 -15.86 -6.20
CA PHE A 60 19.16 -17.20 -5.77
C PHE A 60 19.72 -18.20 -6.77
N VAL A 61 20.48 -19.17 -6.29
CA VAL A 61 20.82 -20.36 -7.08
C VAL A 61 19.78 -21.42 -6.76
N ILE A 62 18.89 -21.70 -7.71
CA ILE A 62 17.98 -22.84 -7.59
C ILE A 62 18.80 -24.09 -7.89
N SER A 63 18.66 -25.14 -7.08
CA SER A 63 19.44 -26.38 -7.22
C SER A 63 19.35 -26.92 -8.65
N CYS A 64 20.44 -26.86 -9.40
CA CYS A 64 20.58 -27.69 -10.59
C CYS A 64 21.11 -29.04 -10.08
N ASP A 65 20.35 -30.10 -10.23
CA ASP A 65 20.96 -31.43 -10.21
C ASP A 65 21.93 -31.53 -11.39
N ASP A 66 23.05 -32.20 -11.14
CA ASP A 66 24.22 -32.23 -11.99
C ASP A 66 23.92 -32.43 -13.49
N THR A 67 24.71 -31.74 -14.30
CA THR A 67 24.87 -31.78 -15.78
C THR A 67 24.08 -30.74 -16.59
N GLU A 68 24.83 -29.71 -16.99
CA GLU A 68 24.67 -28.94 -18.25
C GLU A 68 23.50 -27.96 -18.43
N ILE A 69 22.65 -27.69 -17.43
CA ILE A 69 21.64 -26.62 -17.58
C ILE A 69 22.21 -25.25 -17.21
N VAL A 70 22.62 -24.50 -18.22
CA VAL A 70 22.89 -23.05 -18.14
C VAL A 70 21.56 -22.34 -17.86
N GLY A 71 21.31 -21.95 -16.60
CA GLY A 71 20.20 -21.04 -16.30
C GLY A 71 19.45 -21.17 -14.96
N CYS A 72 20.05 -21.80 -13.95
CA CYS A 72 19.36 -21.92 -12.64
C CYS A 72 19.52 -20.68 -11.74
N SER A 73 20.31 -19.67 -12.14
CA SER A 73 20.41 -18.44 -11.37
C SER A 73 19.16 -17.57 -11.58
N ARG A 74 18.56 -17.14 -10.48
CA ARG A 74 17.47 -16.17 -10.45
C ARG A 74 17.91 -14.96 -9.65
N THR A 75 17.88 -13.79 -10.26
CA THR A 75 18.17 -12.56 -9.53
C THR A 75 16.89 -11.79 -9.34
N ARG A 76 16.55 -11.53 -8.08
CA ARG A 76 15.51 -10.58 -7.72
C ARG A 76 16.14 -9.21 -7.63
N ILE A 77 15.58 -8.26 -8.36
CA ILE A 77 15.92 -6.84 -8.25
C ILE A 77 14.69 -6.13 -7.72
N VAL A 78 14.86 -5.43 -6.61
CA VAL A 78 13.87 -4.51 -6.06
C VAL A 78 14.26 -3.11 -6.48
N LEU A 79 13.35 -2.40 -7.13
CA LEU A 79 13.61 -1.09 -7.71
C LEU A 79 12.47 -0.12 -7.44
N LEU A 80 12.80 1.15 -7.34
CA LEU A 80 11.88 2.22 -7.05
C LEU A 80 11.58 2.99 -8.33
N ALA A 81 10.34 2.87 -8.81
CA ALA A 81 9.89 3.53 -10.04
C ALA A 81 10.05 5.06 -9.96
N PRO A 82 10.56 5.71 -11.03
CA PRO A 82 10.66 7.17 -11.04
C PRO A 82 9.29 7.84 -10.98
N SER A 83 9.25 9.10 -10.55
CA SER A 83 8.02 9.91 -10.60
C SER A 83 7.64 10.20 -12.06
N LEU A 84 6.43 9.80 -12.46
CA LEU A 84 5.92 10.03 -13.81
C LEU A 84 4.88 11.14 -13.81
N ASP A 85 4.86 11.93 -14.88
CA ASP A 85 4.03 13.14 -14.96
C ASP A 85 2.59 12.86 -15.44
N ALA A 86 2.36 11.68 -16.02
CA ALA A 86 1.07 11.25 -16.56
C ALA A 86 0.88 9.74 -16.36
N PRO A 87 -0.36 9.23 -16.39
CA PRO A 87 -0.64 7.80 -16.53
C PRO A 87 -0.32 7.34 -17.95
N GLY A 88 -0.15 6.04 -18.13
CA GLY A 88 0.10 5.44 -19.44
C GLY A 88 0.85 4.13 -19.35
N ASN A 89 1.06 3.53 -20.52
CA ASN A 89 1.92 2.36 -20.68
C ASN A 89 3.33 2.83 -21.02
N PHE A 90 4.25 2.65 -20.08
CA PHE A 90 5.60 3.14 -20.19
C PHE A 90 6.57 2.00 -20.42
N LYS A 91 7.36 2.13 -21.48
CA LYS A 91 8.50 1.27 -21.72
C LYS A 91 9.57 1.56 -20.67
N VAL A 92 9.95 0.53 -19.94
CA VAL A 92 11.07 0.51 -19.02
C VAL A 92 12.25 -0.16 -19.72
N GLN A 93 13.43 0.38 -19.46
CA GLN A 93 14.71 -0.19 -19.86
C GLN A 93 15.59 -0.39 -18.62
N LEU A 94 16.07 -1.62 -18.45
CA LEU A 94 17.15 -1.98 -17.55
C LEU A 94 18.41 -2.18 -18.38
N VAL A 95 19.43 -1.38 -18.11
CA VAL A 95 20.74 -1.50 -18.73
C VAL A 95 21.69 -2.06 -17.69
N PHE A 96 22.36 -3.17 -18.01
CA PHE A 96 23.38 -3.76 -17.13
C PHE A 96 24.71 -3.85 -17.86
N ARG A 97 25.77 -3.46 -17.15
CA ARG A 97 27.15 -3.48 -17.64
C ARG A 97 27.87 -4.70 -17.10
N VAL A 98 28.45 -5.50 -17.99
CA VAL A 98 29.16 -6.73 -17.64
C VAL A 98 30.61 -6.58 -18.07
N SER A 99 31.53 -6.65 -17.11
CA SER A 99 32.96 -6.67 -17.38
C SER A 99 33.49 -8.10 -17.40
N ILE A 100 34.04 -8.52 -18.54
CA ILE A 100 34.63 -9.86 -18.70
C ILE A 100 36.14 -9.70 -18.90
N LEU A 101 36.93 -10.41 -18.10
CA LEU A 101 38.36 -10.53 -18.30
C LEU A 101 38.62 -11.51 -19.45
N SER A 102 39.12 -11.02 -20.58
CA SER A 102 39.60 -11.90 -21.65
C SER A 102 41.10 -12.15 -21.48
N SER A 103 41.46 -13.42 -21.23
CA SER A 103 42.83 -13.91 -21.28
C SER A 103 43.14 -14.36 -22.71
N GLU A 104 43.64 -13.46 -23.56
CA GLU A 104 44.25 -13.86 -24.84
C GLU A 104 45.72 -14.23 -24.62
N ASN A 105 45.97 -15.54 -24.51
CA ASN A 105 47.27 -16.18 -24.37
C ASN A 105 48.12 -15.77 -23.14
N SER A 106 48.86 -16.74 -22.63
CA SER A 106 49.53 -16.79 -21.32
C SER A 106 50.66 -15.78 -21.07
N ASN A 107 50.76 -14.67 -21.81
CA ASN A 107 51.84 -13.69 -21.66
C ASN A 107 51.49 -12.20 -21.94
N ARG A 108 50.21 -11.77 -21.92
CA ARG A 108 49.87 -10.33 -22.03
C ARG A 108 48.76 -9.90 -21.07
N LEU A 109 48.82 -8.62 -20.68
CA LEU A 109 47.92 -7.97 -19.72
C LEU A 109 46.45 -8.32 -20.02
N SER A 110 45.72 -8.70 -18.97
CA SER A 110 44.28 -8.97 -19.04
C SER A 110 43.53 -7.75 -19.58
N GLU A 111 42.87 -7.90 -20.72
CA GLU A 111 42.01 -6.86 -21.28
C GLU A 111 40.58 -7.07 -20.73
N THR A 112 40.01 -6.01 -20.15
CA THR A 112 38.63 -6.05 -19.64
C THR A 112 37.70 -5.58 -20.75
N LYS A 113 36.83 -6.46 -21.25
CA LYS A 113 35.80 -6.10 -22.22
C LYS A 113 34.49 -5.84 -21.50
N GLU A 114 33.93 -4.65 -21.66
CA GLU A 114 32.61 -4.28 -21.17
C GLU A 114 31.53 -4.61 -22.21
N PHE A 115 30.50 -5.34 -21.79
CA PHE A 115 29.31 -5.62 -22.56
C PHE A 115 28.11 -4.93 -21.93
N GLN A 116 27.31 -4.25 -22.75
CA GLN A 116 26.02 -3.71 -22.34
C GLN A 116 24.91 -4.66 -22.78
N ASN A 117 24.00 -4.98 -21.87
CA ASN A 117 22.79 -5.71 -22.17
C ASN A 117 21.58 -4.89 -21.73
N ASP A 118 20.55 -4.89 -22.57
CA ASP A 118 19.32 -4.16 -22.34
C ASP A 118 18.15 -5.14 -22.16
N LEU A 119 17.40 -4.98 -21.07
CA LEU A 119 16.14 -5.67 -20.83
C LEU A 119 14.99 -4.65 -20.86
N TYR A 120 13.94 -4.96 -21.62
CA TYR A 120 12.80 -4.07 -21.79
C TYR A 120 11.52 -4.70 -21.25
N PHE A 121 10.69 -3.88 -20.61
CA PHE A 121 9.35 -4.25 -20.18
C PHE A 121 8.40 -3.05 -20.20
N TYR A 122 7.11 -3.28 -19.93
CA TYR A 122 6.12 -2.21 -19.87
C TYR A 122 5.50 -2.13 -18.48
N LEU A 123 5.32 -0.91 -17.99
CA LEU A 123 4.55 -0.60 -16.79
C LEU A 123 3.29 0.18 -17.17
N SER A 124 2.14 -0.23 -16.67
CA SER A 124 0.88 0.50 -16.87
C SER A 124 0.54 1.31 -15.62
N TYR A 125 0.39 2.62 -15.80
CA TYR A 125 -0.11 3.53 -14.79
C TYR A 125 -1.47 4.03 -15.24
N PHE A 126 -2.44 4.04 -14.33
CA PHE A 126 -3.78 4.56 -14.60
C PHE A 126 -4.23 5.43 -13.43
N TYR A 127 -5.13 6.38 -13.71
CA TYR A 127 -5.81 7.08 -12.63
C TYR A 127 -6.88 6.17 -12.05
N PRO A 128 -6.88 5.94 -10.72
CA PRO A 128 -7.91 5.14 -10.10
C PRO A 128 -9.27 5.84 -10.23
N CYS A 129 -10.32 5.03 -10.32
CA CYS A 129 -11.69 5.51 -10.24
C CYS A 129 -11.94 6.32 -8.94
N SER A 130 -12.80 7.34 -9.03
CA SER A 130 -13.42 7.94 -7.85
C SER A 130 -14.49 6.98 -7.28
N PHE A 131 -14.08 6.05 -6.43
CA PHE A 131 -15.00 5.10 -5.79
C PHE A 131 -16.04 5.78 -4.90
N GLU A 132 -15.75 6.97 -4.37
CA GLU A 132 -16.72 7.78 -3.64
C GLU A 132 -17.91 8.15 -4.53
N SER A 133 -17.65 8.77 -5.69
CA SER A 133 -18.70 9.18 -6.61
C SER A 133 -19.39 7.98 -7.26
N PHE A 134 -18.62 6.95 -7.63
CA PHE A 134 -19.15 5.75 -8.27
C PHE A 134 -20.08 4.97 -7.33
N CYS A 135 -19.64 4.66 -6.10
CA CYS A 135 -20.48 3.94 -5.16
C CYS A 135 -21.72 4.77 -4.79
N ALA A 136 -21.58 6.08 -4.59
CA ALA A 136 -22.71 6.96 -4.30
C ALA A 136 -23.77 6.94 -5.42
N SER A 137 -23.36 6.91 -6.70
CA SER A 137 -24.28 6.79 -7.83
C SER A 137 -25.04 5.45 -7.88
N ASN A 138 -24.51 4.43 -7.20
CA ASN A 138 -25.12 3.11 -7.04
C ASN A 138 -25.81 2.94 -5.67
N PHE A 139 -26.04 4.02 -4.92
CA PHE A 139 -26.61 3.99 -3.56
C PHE A 139 -25.81 3.12 -2.58
N MET A 140 -24.50 3.03 -2.78
CA MET A 140 -23.56 2.31 -1.93
C MET A 140 -22.49 3.24 -1.37
N ILE A 141 -21.71 2.73 -0.42
CA ILE A 141 -20.59 3.42 0.20
C ILE A 141 -19.29 2.79 -0.30
N SER A 142 -18.21 3.56 -0.37
CA SER A 142 -16.90 3.03 -0.76
C SER A 142 -16.35 2.09 0.33
N ASN A 143 -15.95 0.88 -0.07
CA ASN A 143 -15.34 -0.10 0.81
C ASN A 143 -13.83 0.18 0.94
N ILE A 144 -13.49 1.17 1.76
CA ILE A 144 -12.10 1.64 1.95
C ILE A 144 -11.17 0.50 2.37
N ARG A 145 -11.63 -0.46 3.19
CA ARG A 145 -10.82 -1.62 3.58
C ARG A 145 -10.48 -2.51 2.38
N LYS A 146 -11.46 -2.83 1.53
CA LYS A 146 -11.20 -3.59 0.30
C LYS A 146 -10.24 -2.86 -0.62
N ILE A 147 -10.40 -1.55 -0.76
CA ILE A 147 -9.50 -0.70 -1.55
C ILE A 147 -8.07 -0.70 -0.97
N LEU A 148 -7.90 -0.75 0.36
CA LEU A 148 -6.57 -0.82 0.99
C LEU A 148 -5.95 -2.23 0.93
N GLN A 149 -6.75 -3.28 1.08
CA GLN A 149 -6.28 -4.67 1.14
C GLN A 149 -6.10 -5.32 -0.23
N SER A 150 -6.93 -4.96 -1.20
CA SER A 150 -6.91 -5.49 -2.57
C SER A 150 -7.08 -4.33 -3.56
N PRO A 151 -6.08 -3.47 -3.71
CA PRO A 151 -6.23 -2.21 -4.43
C PRO A 151 -6.65 -2.41 -5.89
N PRO A 152 -7.46 -1.49 -6.45
CA PRO A 152 -7.86 -1.56 -7.85
C PRO A 152 -6.65 -1.66 -8.78
N THR A 153 -6.72 -2.57 -9.74
CA THR A 153 -5.67 -2.83 -10.75
C THR A 153 -6.00 -2.23 -12.11
N SER A 154 -7.12 -1.51 -12.22
CA SER A 154 -7.63 -0.92 -13.44
C SER A 154 -8.21 0.48 -13.19
N SER A 155 -8.37 1.27 -14.25
CA SER A 155 -9.08 2.55 -14.20
C SER A 155 -10.60 2.41 -14.12
N SER A 156 -11.14 1.20 -14.34
CA SER A 156 -12.57 0.95 -14.25
C SER A 156 -13.04 0.89 -12.80
N CYS A 157 -14.20 1.48 -12.54
CA CYS A 157 -14.87 1.37 -11.26
C CYS A 157 -15.56 0.00 -11.17
N GLU A 158 -15.09 -0.86 -10.27
CA GLU A 158 -15.68 -2.17 -10.02
C GLU A 158 -16.58 -2.12 -8.77
N ILE A 159 -17.75 -2.75 -8.85
CA ILE A 159 -18.75 -2.72 -7.77
C ILE A 159 -18.28 -3.45 -6.50
N ASP A 160 -17.31 -4.36 -6.62
CA ASP A 160 -16.69 -5.08 -5.52
C ASP A 160 -15.96 -4.17 -4.51
N PHE A 161 -15.67 -2.93 -4.93
CA PHE A 161 -15.12 -1.88 -4.05
C PHE A 161 -16.20 -1.03 -3.39
N CYS A 162 -17.46 -1.36 -3.56
CA CYS A 162 -18.58 -0.75 -2.89
C CYS A 162 -19.15 -1.70 -1.81
N ILE A 163 -19.83 -1.13 -0.82
CA ILE A 163 -20.56 -1.86 0.21
C ILE A 163 -21.94 -1.23 0.36
N GLU A 164 -22.98 -2.06 0.43
CA GLU A 164 -24.32 -1.58 0.73
C GLU A 164 -24.38 -0.98 2.13
N ALA A 165 -25.10 0.12 2.28
CA ALA A 165 -25.27 0.75 3.59
C ALA A 165 -25.96 -0.18 4.61
N SER A 166 -26.84 -1.07 4.16
CA SER A 166 -27.49 -2.13 4.97
C SER A 166 -26.51 -3.13 5.58
N ASN A 167 -25.33 -3.29 4.97
CA ASN A 167 -24.27 -4.18 5.47
C ASN A 167 -23.34 -3.46 6.46
N ILE A 168 -23.58 -2.17 6.74
CA ILE A 168 -22.90 -1.43 7.79
C ILE A 168 -23.82 -1.44 9.00
N ALA A 169 -23.36 -2.04 10.10
CA ALA A 169 -24.12 -2.07 11.33
C ALA A 169 -24.07 -0.69 12.00
N ASP A 170 -25.19 -0.28 12.59
CA ASP A 170 -25.27 0.96 13.35
C ASP A 170 -24.37 0.89 14.59
N PRO A 171 -23.63 1.97 14.93
CA PRO A 171 -22.86 2.03 16.16
C PRO A 171 -23.74 1.82 17.40
N GLU A 172 -23.36 0.89 18.25
CA GLU A 172 -24.07 0.57 19.49
C GLU A 172 -23.21 0.91 20.70
N LEU A 173 -23.76 1.69 21.63
CA LEU A 173 -23.13 1.94 22.93
C LEU A 173 -23.27 0.72 23.82
N PHE A 174 -22.15 0.07 24.14
CA PHE A 174 -22.14 -1.11 24.99
C PHE A 174 -21.66 -0.84 26.43
N SER A 175 -20.78 0.14 26.63
CA SER A 175 -20.34 0.53 27.97
C SER A 175 -19.98 2.01 28.06
N LEU A 176 -20.21 2.59 29.24
CA LEU A 176 -19.82 3.97 29.56
C LEU A 176 -19.42 4.05 31.04
N SER A 177 -18.23 4.57 31.34
CA SER A 177 -17.71 4.66 32.70
C SER A 177 -16.76 5.84 32.91
N PRO A 178 -16.92 6.64 33.99
CA PRO A 178 -18.07 6.63 34.89
C PRO A 178 -19.32 7.22 34.22
N SER A 179 -20.50 6.79 34.67
CA SER A 179 -21.80 7.33 34.18
C SER A 179 -22.29 8.56 34.93
N HIS A 180 -21.54 9.01 35.94
CA HIS A 180 -21.87 10.15 36.78
C HIS A 180 -20.60 10.96 37.07
N GLY A 181 -20.77 12.27 37.25
CA GLY A 181 -19.69 13.18 37.59
C GLY A 181 -20.23 14.53 38.10
N PRO A 182 -19.37 15.40 38.63
CA PRO A 182 -19.77 16.72 39.10
C PRO A 182 -20.33 17.60 37.97
N ALA A 183 -21.32 18.43 38.28
CA ALA A 183 -21.89 19.40 37.33
C ALA A 183 -20.87 20.47 36.88
N THR A 184 -19.77 20.63 37.60
CA THR A 184 -18.63 21.47 37.20
C THR A 184 -17.89 20.93 35.97
N GLY A 185 -18.15 19.69 35.54
CA GLY A 185 -17.44 19.02 34.45
C GLY A 185 -16.08 18.48 34.87
N GLY A 186 -15.24 18.12 33.90
CA GLY A 186 -13.87 17.67 34.11
C GLY A 186 -13.72 16.17 34.37
N THR A 187 -14.82 15.41 34.39
CA THR A 187 -14.77 13.95 34.53
C THR A 187 -14.34 13.32 33.20
N SER A 188 -13.24 12.56 33.22
CA SER A 188 -12.83 11.72 32.09
C SER A 188 -13.75 10.51 32.00
N VAL A 189 -14.39 10.34 30.84
CA VAL A 189 -15.33 9.26 30.56
C VAL A 189 -14.76 8.38 29.46
N LEU A 190 -14.80 7.07 29.69
CA LEU A 190 -14.52 6.05 28.71
C LEU A 190 -15.84 5.49 28.16
N LEU A 191 -15.93 5.41 26.84
CA LEU A 191 -17.11 4.99 26.12
C LEU A 191 -16.72 3.86 25.17
N ALA A 192 -17.34 2.69 25.31
CA ALA A 192 -17.09 1.52 24.46
C ALA A 192 -18.26 1.32 23.49
N LEU A 193 -17.94 1.32 22.20
CA LEU A 193 -18.86 1.14 21.09
C LEU A 193 -18.62 -0.19 20.40
N ARG A 194 -19.70 -0.79 19.90
CA ARG A 194 -19.67 -1.85 18.88
C ARG A 194 -20.09 -1.27 17.54
N ASN A 195 -19.66 -1.90 16.46
CA ASN A 195 -20.01 -1.54 15.08
C ASN A 195 -19.64 -0.09 14.70
N PHE A 196 -18.64 0.49 15.37
CA PHE A 196 -18.19 1.83 15.05
C PHE A 196 -17.34 1.79 13.76
N PRO A 197 -17.79 2.42 12.65
CA PRO A 197 -17.10 2.31 11.37
C PRO A 197 -15.73 2.98 11.45
N VAL A 198 -14.69 2.31 10.98
CA VAL A 198 -13.32 2.84 10.97
C VAL A 198 -13.05 3.50 9.62
N VAL A 199 -12.91 4.83 9.59
CA VAL A 199 -12.36 5.52 8.40
C VAL A 199 -11.13 6.35 8.74
N PRO A 200 -10.17 6.52 7.81
CA PRO A 200 -9.05 7.44 8.02
C PRO A 200 -9.53 8.88 8.26
N ASN A 201 -8.86 9.61 9.14
CA ASN A 201 -9.17 11.01 9.48
C ASN A 201 -10.59 11.25 10.05
N GLN A 202 -11.15 10.24 10.71
CA GLN A 202 -12.46 10.36 11.32
C GLN A 202 -12.43 11.38 12.47
N ASN A 203 -13.25 12.43 12.35
CA ASN A 203 -13.50 13.36 13.44
C ASN A 203 -14.74 12.88 14.21
N VAL A 204 -14.53 12.37 15.42
CA VAL A 204 -15.62 11.94 16.29
C VAL A 204 -16.01 13.09 17.21
N ARG A 205 -17.31 13.43 17.19
CA ARG A 205 -17.91 14.46 18.03
C ARG A 205 -18.90 13.81 18.99
N ILE A 206 -18.78 14.11 20.27
CA ILE A 206 -19.74 13.70 21.29
C ILE A 206 -20.56 14.92 21.67
N ILE A 207 -21.89 14.77 21.62
CA ILE A 207 -22.85 15.82 21.95
C ILE A 207 -23.52 15.46 23.27
N MET A 208 -23.43 16.35 24.25
CA MET A 208 -24.06 16.18 25.56
C MET A 208 -25.09 17.27 25.83
N GLY A 209 -26.18 16.88 26.51
CA GLY A 209 -27.29 17.77 26.86
C GLY A 209 -28.52 17.56 25.98
N SER A 210 -29.61 18.25 26.33
CA SER A 210 -30.84 18.28 25.54
C SER A 210 -31.02 19.66 24.90
N GLY A 211 -31.49 19.72 23.66
CA GLY A 211 -31.84 20.98 22.99
C GLY A 211 -30.70 22.01 22.91
N ALA A 212 -31.00 23.28 23.22
CA ALA A 212 -30.12 24.44 23.00
C ALA A 212 -28.82 24.49 23.84
N GLN A 213 -28.56 23.51 24.73
CA GLN A 213 -27.35 23.44 25.56
C GLN A 213 -26.37 22.34 25.12
N GLN A 214 -26.44 21.90 23.86
CA GLN A 214 -25.52 20.91 23.31
C GLN A 214 -24.06 21.38 23.42
N VAL A 215 -23.23 20.60 24.11
CA VAL A 215 -21.79 20.81 24.12
C VAL A 215 -21.12 19.76 23.26
N GLU A 216 -20.34 20.21 22.29
CA GLU A 216 -19.58 19.37 21.38
C GLU A 216 -18.16 19.13 21.92
N ILE A 217 -17.75 17.86 21.99
CA ILE A 217 -16.42 17.48 22.50
C ILE A 217 -15.73 16.52 21.53
N SER A 218 -14.44 16.77 21.30
CA SER A 218 -13.56 15.87 20.56
C SER A 218 -13.17 14.68 21.41
N ALA A 219 -13.25 13.48 20.85
CA ALA A 219 -12.85 12.25 21.52
C ALA A 219 -11.56 11.67 20.93
N THR A 220 -10.73 11.11 21.79
CA THR A 220 -9.62 10.24 21.36
C THR A 220 -10.14 8.82 21.24
N TYR A 221 -9.77 8.10 20.18
CA TYR A 221 -10.25 6.75 19.92
C TYR A 221 -9.14 5.71 19.79
N VAL A 222 -9.40 4.50 20.26
CA VAL A 222 -8.59 3.30 20.06
C VAL A 222 -9.44 2.23 19.41
N LEU A 223 -8.89 1.59 18.38
CA LEU A 223 -9.58 0.59 17.58
C LEU A 223 -9.01 -0.79 17.87
N ASN A 224 -9.86 -1.71 18.33
CA ASN A 224 -9.53 -3.13 18.36
C ASN A 224 -10.07 -3.75 17.07
N GLN A 225 -9.15 -4.17 16.19
CA GLN A 225 -9.51 -4.67 14.87
C GLN A 225 -9.95 -6.13 14.94
N ASP A 226 -11.21 -6.39 14.60
CA ASP A 226 -11.70 -7.69 14.16
C ASP A 226 -12.19 -7.63 12.71
N GLU A 227 -12.40 -8.80 12.10
CA GLU A 227 -12.40 -9.07 10.65
C GLU A 227 -13.40 -8.28 9.77
N SER A 228 -14.33 -7.51 10.37
CA SER A 228 -15.20 -6.58 9.64
C SER A 228 -15.29 -5.23 10.36
N ILE A 229 -14.63 -4.22 9.80
CA ILE A 229 -14.68 -2.83 10.29
C ILE A 229 -16.09 -2.20 10.25
N PHE A 230 -17.03 -2.86 9.55
CA PHE A 230 -18.40 -2.37 9.35
C PHE A 230 -19.45 -3.17 10.13
N THR A 231 -19.13 -4.36 10.64
CA THR A 231 -20.13 -5.22 11.30
C THR A 231 -19.69 -5.84 12.62
N LYS A 232 -18.41 -5.74 12.99
CA LYS A 232 -17.86 -6.34 14.23
C LYS A 232 -16.75 -5.51 14.87
N SER A 233 -16.60 -4.24 14.48
CA SER A 233 -15.59 -3.37 15.09
C SER A 233 -15.93 -3.03 16.54
N THR A 234 -14.91 -2.84 17.35
CA THR A 234 -15.06 -2.21 18.67
C THR A 234 -14.19 -0.96 18.73
N ALA A 235 -14.72 0.09 19.34
CA ALA A 235 -14.02 1.34 19.53
C ALA A 235 -14.13 1.79 20.98
N GLU A 236 -13.03 2.25 21.53
CA GLU A 236 -13.00 2.94 22.82
C GLU A 236 -12.77 4.42 22.57
N LEU A 237 -13.71 5.25 23.01
CA LEU A 237 -13.64 6.70 22.94
C LEU A 237 -13.41 7.25 24.35
N SER A 238 -12.47 8.17 24.50
CA SER A 238 -12.27 8.92 25.74
C SER A 238 -12.52 10.41 25.53
N PHE A 239 -13.30 11.01 26.42
CA PHE A 239 -13.60 12.44 26.41
C PHE A 239 -13.72 12.98 27.84
N THR A 240 -13.57 14.28 27.99
CA THR A 240 -13.76 14.98 29.27
C THR A 240 -15.10 15.70 29.27
N THR A 241 -15.94 15.44 30.26
CA THR A 241 -17.25 16.09 30.41
C THR A 241 -17.12 17.61 30.55
N PRO A 242 -18.05 18.39 29.97
CA PRO A 242 -18.07 19.83 30.07
C PRO A 242 -18.76 20.26 31.36
N ARG A 243 -18.62 21.53 31.72
CA ARG A 243 -19.43 22.14 32.78
C ARG A 243 -20.88 22.24 32.32
N VAL A 244 -21.82 21.82 33.16
CA VAL A 244 -23.26 22.00 32.93
C VAL A 244 -23.72 23.30 33.61
N PRO A 245 -24.29 24.27 32.85
CA PRO A 245 -24.86 25.48 33.44
C PRO A 245 -26.07 25.14 34.33
N GLY A 246 -26.06 25.54 35.60
CA GLY A 246 -27.16 25.30 36.56
C GLY A 246 -26.84 24.33 37.71
N GLY A 247 -25.62 23.79 37.78
CA GLY A 247 -25.14 22.94 38.89
C GLY A 247 -24.45 23.68 40.04
N GLU A 248 -24.55 25.01 40.09
CA GLU A 248 -24.18 25.76 41.30
C GLU A 248 -25.27 25.53 42.34
N ILE A 249 -24.97 24.68 43.32
CA ILE A 249 -25.69 24.70 44.58
C ILE A 249 -25.22 26.00 45.25
N ASP A 250 -26.13 26.97 45.41
CA ASP A 250 -25.92 28.10 46.31
C ASP A 250 -25.59 27.53 47.69
N VAL A 251 -24.34 27.71 48.14
CA VAL A 251 -23.91 27.43 49.53
C VAL A 251 -23.81 28.75 50.27
#